data_AF-A0A6V7XBD5-F1
#
_entry.id   AF-A0A6V7XBD5-F1
#
_cell.length_a   1.000
_cell.length_b   1.000
_cell.length_c   1.000
_cell.angle_alpha   90.00
_cell.angle_beta   90.00
_cell.angle_gamma   90.00
#
_symmetry.space_group_name_H-M   'P 1'
#
loop_
_entity.id
_entity.type
_entity.pdbx_description
1 polymer ?
#
loop_
_entity_poly.entity_id
_entity_poly.type
_entity_poly.pdbx_seq_one_letter_code
_entity_poly.pdbx_strand_id
1 'polypeptide(L)' 'MLVMTNKRPFWNEQSQVYQLDFNGRVTQESAKNFQIEYQNRQVLQFGRIENGAYTLDFREPFSAIQAFAIALASITQRLK' A
#
# COMPACT_ATOMS: atom_id res chain seq x y z
N MET A 1 -6.34 -11.65 18.15
CA MET A 1 -6.23 -11.48 16.68
C MET A 1 -6.33 -9.99 16.37
N LEU A 2 -5.40 -9.43 15.59
CA LEU A 2 -5.49 -8.04 15.14
C LEU A 2 -6.26 -7.98 13.82
N VAL A 3 -7.15 -7.00 13.68
CA VAL A 3 -7.88 -6.73 12.43
C VAL A 3 -7.43 -5.38 11.91
N MET A 4 -7.05 -5.34 10.64
CA MET A 4 -6.56 -4.15 9.95
C MET A 4 -7.26 -4.01 8.61
N THR A 5 -7.26 -2.81 8.06
CA THR A 5 -8.00 -2.51 6.83
C THR A 5 -7.14 -1.76 5.84
N ASN A 6 -7.43 -1.94 4.55
CA ASN A 6 -6.87 -1.07 3.53
C ASN A 6 -7.39 0.37 3.75
N LYS A 7 -6.50 1.34 3.65
CA LYS A 7 -6.84 2.75 3.71
C LYS A 7 -7.72 3.11 2.53
N ARG A 8 -8.80 3.85 2.79
CA ARG A 8 -9.65 4.36 1.72
C ARG A 8 -8.95 5.50 0.98
N PRO A 9 -8.86 5.47 -0.35
CA PRO A 9 -8.31 6.59 -1.10
C PRO A 9 -9.20 7.83 -0.94
N PHE A 10 -8.60 9.00 -1.04
CA PHE A 10 -9.32 10.26 -1.06
C PHE A 10 -9.48 10.76 -2.50
N TRP A 11 -10.53 11.55 -2.73
CA TRP A 11 -10.74 12.19 -4.03
C TRP A 11 -9.75 13.35 -4.19
N ASN A 12 -8.95 13.34 -5.26
CA ASN A 12 -8.13 14.48 -5.63
C ASN A 12 -8.84 15.30 -6.71
N GLU A 13 -9.18 16.55 -6.38
CA GLU A 13 -9.88 17.47 -7.29
C GLU A 13 -9.05 17.89 -8.50
N GLN A 14 -7.71 17.97 -8.38
CA GLN A 14 -6.84 18.42 -9.47
C GLN A 14 -6.69 17.33 -10.54
N SER A 15 -6.50 16.08 -10.11
CA SER A 15 -6.32 14.94 -11.01
C SER A 15 -7.63 14.20 -11.34
N GLN A 16 -8.73 14.52 -10.64
CA GLN A 16 -10.05 13.88 -10.80
C GLN A 16 -10.00 12.35 -10.63
N VAL A 17 -9.16 11.88 -9.71
CA VAL A 17 -9.02 10.45 -9.38
C VAL A 17 -8.99 10.22 -7.88
N TYR A 18 -9.38 9.01 -7.47
CA TYR A 18 -9.15 8.52 -6.12
C TYR A 18 -7.69 8.11 -5.95
N GLN A 19 -6.99 8.71 -5.00
CA GLN A 19 -5.57 8.45 -4.77
C GLN A 19 -5.24 8.26 -3.29
N LEU A 20 -4.07 7.67 -3.05
CA LEU A 20 -3.42 7.58 -1.76
C LEU A 20 -2.15 8.41 -1.81
N ASP A 21 -1.83 9.07 -0.70
CA ASP A 21 -0.58 9.83 -0.56
C ASP A 21 0.52 8.91 -0.01
N PHE A 22 1.49 8.61 -0.87
CA PHE A 22 2.65 7.77 -0.54
C PHE A 22 3.90 8.58 -0.17
N ASN A 23 3.79 9.91 0.00
CA ASN A 23 4.91 10.80 0.33
C ASN A 23 6.11 10.61 -0.63
N GLY A 24 5.83 10.45 -1.93
CA GLY A 24 6.85 10.21 -2.97
C GLY A 24 7.50 8.82 -2.98
N ARG A 25 7.11 7.90 -2.09
CA ARG A 25 7.68 6.54 -2.03
C ARG A 25 7.23 5.64 -3.18
N VAL A 26 6.03 5.89 -3.71
CA VAL A 26 5.44 5.19 -4.85
C VAL A 26 5.39 6.17 -6.02
N THR A 27 6.00 5.77 -7.14
CA THR A 27 6.18 6.65 -8.31
C THR A 27 5.44 6.16 -9.55
N GLN A 28 4.88 4.96 -9.53
CA GLN A 28 4.09 4.41 -10.64
C GLN A 28 2.67 4.07 -10.20
N GLU A 29 1.71 4.40 -11.06
CA GLU A 29 0.31 3.99 -10.89
C GLU A 29 0.16 2.47 -10.99
N SER A 30 -0.61 1.91 -10.07
CA SER A 30 -0.96 0.49 -10.08
C SER A 30 -2.13 0.23 -9.16
N ALA A 31 -3.01 -0.68 -9.55
CA ALA A 31 -4.03 -1.22 -8.66
C ALA A 31 -3.43 -2.07 -7.50
N LYS A 32 -2.11 -2.29 -7.50
CA LYS A 32 -1.34 -2.91 -6.41
C LYS A 32 -0.80 -1.92 -5.39
N ASN A 33 -1.01 -0.63 -5.57
CA ASN A 33 -0.59 0.37 -4.59
C ASN A 33 -1.61 0.42 -3.46
N PHE A 34 -1.19 0.19 -2.22
CA PHE A 34 -2.09 0.24 -1.06
C PHE A 34 -1.38 0.66 0.22
N GLN A 35 -2.20 1.10 1.18
CA GLN A 35 -1.78 1.38 2.55
C GLN A 35 -2.65 0.58 3.50
N ILE A 36 -2.07 0.03 4.58
CA ILE A 36 -2.83 -0.63 5.64
C ILE A 36 -2.89 0.29 6.85
N GLU A 37 -4.08 0.42 7.42
CA GLU A 37 -4.33 1.15 8.64
C GLU A 37 -4.68 0.21 9.80
N TYR A 38 -4.15 0.55 10.97
CA TYR A 38 -4.49 -0.06 12.25
C TYR A 38 -4.56 1.06 13.29
N GLN A 39 -5.69 1.14 14.02
CA GLN A 39 -5.92 2.18 15.04
C GLN A 39 -5.70 3.62 14.51
N ASN A 40 -6.25 3.93 13.33
CA ASN A 40 -6.11 5.24 12.65
C ASN A 40 -4.66 5.64 12.32
N ARG A 41 -3.74 4.68 12.27
CA ARG A 41 -2.34 4.88 11.86
C ARG A 41 -2.04 4.03 10.65
N GLN A 42 -1.37 4.61 9.67
CA GLN A 42 -0.77 3.86 8.58
C GLN A 42 0.38 3.02 9.13
N VAL A 43 0.25 1.70 9.03
CA VAL A 43 1.22 0.73 9.56
C VAL A 43 2.02 0.01 8.47
N LEU A 44 1.55 0.06 7.23
CA LEU A 44 2.23 -0.49 6.07
C LEU A 44 1.86 0.31 4.82
N GLN A 45 2.81 0.52 3.91
CA GLN A 45 2.55 0.93 2.54
C GLN A 45 3.38 0.12 1.56
N PHE A 46 2.74 -0.20 0.45
CA PHE A 46 3.34 -0.96 -0.63
C PHE A 46 2.93 -0.34 -1.95
N GLY A 47 3.86 -0.25 -2.89
CA GLY A 47 3.53 0.21 -4.23
C GLY A 47 4.69 0.17 -5.19
N ARG A 48 4.37 0.38 -6.46
CA ARG A 48 5.28 0.24 -7.59
C ARG A 48 6.17 1.47 -7.75
N ILE A 49 7.43 1.21 -8.09
CA ILE A 49 8.40 2.21 -8.50
C ILE A 49 8.95 1.85 -9.89
N GLU A 50 9.97 2.58 -10.35
CA GLU A 50 10.58 2.35 -11.65
C GLU A 50 11.26 0.98 -11.79
N ASN A 51 11.54 0.59 -13.04
CA ASN A 51 12.29 -0.62 -13.38
C ASN A 51 11.66 -1.94 -12.86
N GLY A 52 10.33 -1.97 -12.68
CA GLY A 52 9.62 -3.15 -12.21
C GLY A 52 9.85 -3.47 -10.74
N ALA A 53 10.41 -2.54 -9.97
CA ALA A 53 10.60 -2.68 -8.53
C ALA A 53 9.41 -2.15 -7.73
N TYR A 54 9.41 -2.45 -6.43
CA TYR A 54 8.39 -2.03 -5.48
C TYR A 54 9.04 -1.51 -4.19
N THR A 55 8.38 -0.56 -3.54
CA THR A 55 8.70 -0.15 -2.17
C THR A 55 7.79 -0.88 -1.18
N LEU A 56 8.33 -1.21 -0.01
CA LEU A 56 7.58 -1.78 1.11
C LEU A 56 8.08 -1.13 2.40
N ASP A 57 7.27 -0.23 2.95
CA ASP A 57 7.53 0.40 4.25
C ASP A 57 6.54 -0.15 5.27
N PHE A 58 7.03 -0.58 6.42
CA PHE A 58 6.19 -1.11 7.50
C PHE A 58 6.73 -0.66 8.86
N ARG A 59 5.86 -0.69 9.87
CA ARG A 59 6.19 -0.39 11.27
C ARG A 59 5.44 -1.36 12.18
N GLU A 60 5.50 -1.15 13.50
CA GLU A 60 4.70 -1.97 14.41
C GLU A 60 3.22 -1.97 13.98
N PRO A 61 2.54 -3.13 14.05
CA PRO A 61 2.96 -4.38 14.67
C PRO A 61 3.56 -5.42 13.70
N PHE A 62 3.91 -5.05 12.48
CA PHE A 62 4.41 -6.02 11.49
C PHE A 62 5.88 -6.38 11.71
N SER A 63 6.19 -7.68 11.63
CA SER A 63 7.55 -8.14 11.33
C SER A 63 7.83 -8.05 9.83
N ALA A 64 9.11 -8.08 9.45
CA ALA A 64 9.52 -8.08 8.05
C ALA A 64 8.89 -9.24 7.26
N ILE A 65 8.81 -10.44 7.85
CA ILE A 65 8.23 -11.63 7.22
C ILE A 65 6.73 -11.44 6.97
N GLN A 66 6.00 -10.86 7.94
CA GLN A 66 4.57 -10.61 7.78
C GLN A 66 4.30 -9.56 6.70
N ALA A 67 5.03 -8.44 6.74
CA ALA A 67 4.90 -7.37 5.73
C ALA A 67 5.22 -7.90 4.32
N PHE A 68 6.28 -8.70 4.19
CA PHE A 68 6.70 -9.28 2.92
C PHE A 68 5.68 -10.31 2.39
N ALA A 69 5.13 -11.16 3.26
CA ALA A 69 4.07 -12.10 2.88
C ALA A 69 2.82 -11.39 2.34
N ILE A 70 2.42 -10.27 2.95
CA ILE A 70 1.30 -9.43 2.47
C ILE A 70 1.64 -8.83 1.09
N ALA A 71 2.85 -8.32 0.90
CA ALA A 71 3.29 -7.78 -0.39
C ALA A 71 3.24 -8.84 -1.50
N LEU A 72 3.76 -10.06 -1.25
CA LEU A 72 3.70 -11.17 -2.21
C LEU A 72 2.26 -11.59 -2.54
N ALA A 73 1.39 -11.68 -1.52
CA ALA A 73 -0.03 -11.97 -1.72
C ALA A 73 -0.70 -10.93 -2.61
N SER A 74 -0.32 -9.65 -2.45
CA SER A 74 -0.86 -8.57 -3.28
C SER A 74 -0.42 -8.69 -4.75
N ILE A 75 0.85 -9.03 -5.01
CA ILE A 75 1.39 -9.15 -6.39
C ILE A 75 0.76 -10.35 -7.12
N THR A 76 0.58 -11.47 -6.41
CA THR A 76 0.10 -12.73 -6.99
C THR A 76 -1.40 -12.72 -7.28
N GLN A 77 -2.21 -11.93 -6.55
CA GLN A 77 -3.62 -11.79 -6.85
C GLN A 77 -3.81 -11.17 -8.25
N ARG A 78 -4.59 -11.81 -9.11
CA ARG A 78 -5.12 -11.13 -10.30
C ARG A 78 -6.31 -10.29 -9.88
N LEU A 79 -6.21 -8.98 -10.08
CA LEU A 79 -7.38 -8.10 -10.00
C LEU A 79 -8.15 -8.34 -11.30
N LYS A 80 -9.36 -8.89 -11.17
CA LYS A 80 -10.30 -9.03 -12.28
C LYS A 80 -11.06 -7.73 -12.49
#